data_AF-A0A972MWE9-F1
#
_entry.id   AF-A0A972MWE9-F1
#
_cell.length_a   1.000
_cell.length_b   1.000
_cell.length_c   1.000
_cell.angle_alpha   90.00
_cell.angle_beta   90.00
_cell.angle_gamma   90.00
#
_symmetry.space_group_name_H-M   'P 1'
#
loop_
_entity.id
_entity.type
_entity.pdbx_description
1 polymer ?
#
loop_
_entity_poly.entity_id
_entity_poly.type
_entity_poly.pdbx_seq_one_letter_code
_entity_poly.pdbx_strand_id
1 'polypeptide(L)' 'MDIFSRIFVFGGAIIGAIVLIVALMVLSNAEDGLLTVEGLQHMEAPLTSFYEFFRWFVYPWMGVAIFIFIRFLFRLFGRG' A
#
# COMPACT_ATOMS: atom_id res chain seq x y z
N MET A 1 -5.58 -13.98 -17.32
CA MET A 1 -4.86 -13.50 -16.12
C MET A 1 -4.84 -14.63 -15.11
N ASP A 2 -3.66 -15.08 -14.68
CA ASP A 2 -3.57 -16.13 -13.66
C ASP A 2 -4.09 -15.65 -12.30
N ILE A 3 -4.44 -16.60 -11.43
CA ILE A 3 -5.02 -16.33 -10.10
C ILE A 3 -4.11 -15.40 -9.28
N PHE A 4 -2.79 -15.59 -9.38
CA PHE A 4 -1.79 -14.76 -8.68
C PHE A 4 -1.79 -13.31 -9.17
N SER A 5 -1.77 -13.11 -10.49
CA SER A 5 -1.87 -11.78 -11.10
C SER A 5 -3.19 -11.10 -10.74
N ARG A 6 -4.29 -11.86 -10.65
CA ARG A 6 -5.61 -11.35 -10.22
C ARG A 6 -5.62 -10.90 -8.78
N ILE A 7 -5.12 -11.74 -7.87
CA ILE A 7 -5.00 -11.40 -6.45
C ILE A 7 -4.08 -10.19 -6.27
N PHE A 8 -2.97 -10.12 -6.99
CA PHE A 8 -2.03 -9.00 -6.91
C PHE A 8 -2.66 -7.67 -7.33
N VAL A 9 -3.34 -7.63 -8.49
CA VAL A 9 -3.95 -6.41 -9.02
C VAL A 9 -5.10 -5.93 -8.14
N PHE A 10 -6.07 -6.81 -7.81
CA PHE A 10 -7.20 -6.40 -6.98
C PHE A 10 -6.80 -6.16 -5.53
N GLY A 11 -5.89 -6.95 -4.98
CA GLY A 11 -5.31 -6.72 -3.67
C GLY A 11 -4.58 -5.38 -3.61
N GLY A 12 -3.77 -5.06 -4.62
CA GLY A 12 -3.08 -3.78 -4.75
C GLY A 12 -4.05 -2.60 -4.86
N ALA A 13 -5.15 -2.75 -5.61
CA ALA A 13 -6.18 -1.71 -5.70
C ALA A 13 -6.87 -1.45 -4.35
N ILE A 14 -7.17 -2.51 -3.59
CA ILE A 14 -7.77 -2.39 -2.24
C ILE A 14 -6.78 -1.71 -1.28
N ILE A 15 -5.52 -2.16 -1.28
CA ILE A 15 -4.43 -1.57 -0.49
C ILE A 15 -4.29 -0.08 -0.81
N GLY A 16 -4.26 0.27 -2.10
CA GLY A 16 -4.20 1.67 -2.54
C GLY A 16 -5.41 2.50 -2.11
N ALA A 17 -6.63 1.94 -2.22
CA ALA A 17 -7.84 2.62 -1.77
C ALA A 17 -7.83 2.89 -0.26
N ILE A 18 -7.39 1.91 0.55
CA ILE A 18 -7.27 2.07 2.01
C ILE A 18 -6.25 3.16 2.34
N VAL A 19 -5.06 3.13 1.73
CA VAL A 19 -4.02 4.15 1.96
C VAL A 19 -4.50 5.54 1.53
N LEU A 20 -5.22 5.63 0.41
CA LEU A 20 -5.80 6.89 -0.05
C LEU A 20 -6.79 7.46 0.98
N ILE A 21 -7.68 6.60 1.52
CA ILE A 21 -8.63 7.00 2.55
C ILE A 21 -7.90 7.52 3.80
N VAL A 22 -6.86 6.82 4.25
CA VAL A 22 -6.03 7.26 5.39
C VAL A 22 -5.35 8.60 5.08
N ALA A 23 -4.79 8.78 3.88
CA ALA A 23 -4.18 10.03 3.47
C ALA A 23 -5.19 11.20 3.47
N LEU A 24 -6.42 10.97 3.02
CA LEU A 24 -7.49 11.98 3.08
C LEU A 24 -7.89 12.33 4.52
N MET A 25 -7.97 11.34 5.41
CA MET A 25 -8.21 11.61 6.83
C MET A 25 -7.09 12.44 7.45
N VAL A 26 -5.83 12.11 7.17
CA VAL A 26 -4.68 12.88 7.63
C VAL A 26 -4.74 14.31 7.10
N LEU A 27 -4.99 14.48 5.79
CA LEU A 27 -5.11 15.80 5.15
C LEU A 27 -6.29 16.63 5.68
N SER A 28 -7.35 16.02 6.19
CA SER A 28 -8.46 16.77 6.82
C SER A 28 -8.06 17.50 8.10
N ASN A 29 -6.89 17.20 8.66
CA ASN A 29 -6.30 17.90 9.81
C ASN A 29 -5.28 18.97 9.41
N ALA A 30 -5.16 19.29 8.11
CA ALA A 30 -4.30 20.38 7.67
C ALA A 30 -4.90 21.73 8.08
N GLU A 31 -4.10 22.55 8.77
CA GLU A 31 -4.44 23.92 9.15
C GLU A 31 -3.76 24.89 8.18
N ASP A 32 -4.51 25.86 7.63
CA ASP A 32 -4.01 26.83 6.64
C ASP A 32 -3.33 26.19 5.41
N GLY A 33 -3.76 24.98 5.03
CA GLY A 33 -3.17 24.23 3.92
C GLY A 33 -1.82 23.57 4.24
N LEU A 34 -1.40 23.60 5.50
CA LEU A 34 -0.19 22.97 6.00
C LEU A 34 -0.54 21.84 6.96
N LEU A 35 0.19 20.74 6.81
CA LEU A 35 0.08 19.59 7.69
C LEU A 35 1.19 19.70 8.75
N THR A 36 0.83 19.98 9.99
CA THR A 36 1.79 20.11 11.10
C THR A 36 1.84 18.84 11.93
N VAL A 37 2.96 18.63 12.63
CA VAL A 37 3.11 17.47 13.52
C VAL A 37 2.21 17.62 14.74
N GLU A 38 2.07 18.85 15.26
CA GLU A 38 1.17 19.16 16.37
C GLU A 38 -0.29 18.85 16.02
N GLY A 39 -0.74 19.20 14.80
CA GLY A 39 -2.09 18.93 14.31
C GLY A 39 -2.40 17.43 14.19
N LEU A 40 -1.37 16.59 14.01
CA LEU A 40 -1.50 15.14 13.87
C LEU A 40 -1.24 14.35 15.14
N GLN A 41 -0.87 15.01 16.24
CA GLN A 41 -0.45 14.32 17.46
C GLN A 41 -1.57 13.43 18.04
N HIS A 42 -2.83 13.86 17.90
CA HIS A 42 -4.00 13.07 18.30
C HIS A 42 -4.24 11.83 17.41
N MET A 43 -3.66 11.78 16.20
CA MET A 43 -3.74 10.67 15.26
C MET A 43 -2.56 9.69 15.37
N GLU A 44 -1.58 9.93 16.25
CA GLU A 44 -0.39 9.08 16.36
C GLU A 44 -0.73 7.61 16.66
N ALA A 45 -1.60 7.38 17.65
CA ALA A 45 -2.03 6.04 18.03
C ALA A 45 -2.78 5.29 16.90
N PRO A 46 -3.80 5.87 16.24
CA PRO A 46 -4.47 5.19 15.12
C PRO A 46 -3.56 5.00 13.90
N LEU A 47 -2.68 5.94 13.58
CA LEU A 47 -1.73 5.80 12.47
C LEU A 47 -0.68 4.71 12.75
N THR A 48 -0.18 4.63 13.97
CA THR A 48 0.76 3.57 14.40
C THR A 48 0.07 2.21 14.34
N SER A 49 -1.17 2.10 14.83
CA SER A 49 -1.96 0.87 14.76
C SER A 49 -2.23 0.44 13.31
N PHE A 50 -2.58 1.41 12.45
CA PHE A 50 -2.74 1.17 11.03
C PHE A 50 -1.45 0.68 10.39
N TYR A 51 -0.31 1.32 10.68
CA TYR A 51 1.01 0.91 10.18
C TYR A 51 1.37 -0.52 10.60
N GLU A 52 1.24 -0.83 11.90
CA GLU A 52 1.50 -2.17 12.45
C GLU A 52 0.67 -3.26 11.75
N PHE A 53 -0.63 -3.00 11.58
CA PHE A 53 -1.54 -3.89 10.87
C PHE A 53 -1.16 -4.03 9.39
N PHE A 54 -1.00 -2.90 8.70
CA PHE A 54 -0.75 -2.85 7.27
C PHE A 54 0.60 -3.48 6.90
N ARG A 55 1.63 -3.28 7.72
CA ARG A 55 2.94 -3.91 7.59
C ARG A 55 2.84 -5.44 7.47
N TRP A 56 1.97 -6.07 8.28
CA TRP A 56 1.78 -7.52 8.24
C TRP A 56 1.16 -8.00 6.92
N PHE A 57 0.32 -7.19 6.27
CA PHE A 57 -0.25 -7.50 4.95
C PHE A 57 0.69 -7.18 3.79
N VAL A 58 1.46 -6.09 3.88
CA VAL A 58 2.37 -5.65 2.82
C VAL A 58 3.49 -6.65 2.61
N TYR A 59 4.07 -7.23 3.67
CA TYR A 59 5.20 -8.16 3.51
C TYR A 59 4.85 -9.39 2.64
N PRO A 60 3.78 -10.16 2.90
CA PRO A 60 3.34 -11.23 2.00
C PRO A 60 2.98 -10.72 0.59
N TRP A 61 2.33 -9.56 0.49
CA TRP A 61 1.93 -8.98 -0.79
C TRP A 61 3.15 -8.61 -1.66
N MET A 62 4.23 -8.09 -1.07
CA MET A 62 5.51 -7.86 -1.77
C MET A 62 6.11 -9.17 -2.29
N GLY A 63 5.99 -10.27 -1.54
CA GLY A 63 6.43 -11.59 -2.01
C GLY A 63 5.73 -12.01 -3.32
N VAL A 64 4.41 -11.79 -3.39
CA VAL A 64 3.62 -12.04 -4.61
C VAL A 64 4.05 -11.09 -5.74
N ALA A 65 4.34 -9.82 -5.42
CA ALA A 65 4.82 -8.83 -6.38
C ALA A 65 6.14 -9.29 -7.04
N ILE A 66 7.11 -9.69 -6.23
CA ILE A 66 8.42 -10.16 -6.68
C ILE A 66 8.25 -11.41 -7.54
N PHE A 67 7.43 -12.37 -7.12
CA PHE A 67 7.18 -13.58 -7.89
C PHE A 67 6.61 -13.27 -9.30
N ILE A 68 5.62 -12.39 -9.38
CA ILE A 68 5.02 -11.98 -10.66
C ILE A 68 6.05 -11.23 -11.50
N PHE A 69 6.83 -10.35 -10.89
CA PHE A 69 7.87 -9.57 -11.56
C PHE A 69 8.97 -10.47 -12.15
N ILE A 70 9.47 -11.43 -11.39
CA ILE A 70 10.46 -12.42 -11.87
C ILE A 70 9.89 -13.23 -13.04
N ARG A 71 8.65 -13.73 -12.91
CA ARG A 71 7.95 -14.46 -13.99
C ARG A 71 7.79 -13.59 -15.25
N PHE A 72 7.52 -12.30 -15.08
CA PHE A 72 7.47 -11.34 -16.18
C PHE A 72 8.83 -11.17 -16.85
N LEU A 73 9.91 -10.97 -16.08
CA LEU A 73 11.28 -10.86 -16.61
C LEU A 73 11.70 -12.12 -17.38
N PHE A 74 11.45 -13.32 -16.84
CA PHE A 74 11.76 -14.57 -17.54
C PHE A 74 11.04 -14.69 -18.88
N ARG A 75 9.80 -14.22 -18.98
CA ARG A 75 9.06 -14.22 -20.26
C ARG A 75 9.57 -13.18 -21.24
N LEU A 76 10.03 -12.03 -20.74
CA LEU A 76 10.52 -10.94 -21.55
C LEU A 76 11.90 -11.27 -22.15
N PHE A 77 12.79 -11.88 -21.36
CA PHE A 77 14.17 -12.18 -21.76
C PHE A 77 14.41 -13.63 -22.21
N GLY A 78 13.55 -14.57 -21.84
CA GLY A 78 13.68 -16.00 -22.21
C GLY A 78 13.06 -16.39 -23.55
N ARG A 79 12.62 -15.42 -24.36
CA ARG A 79 12.08 -15.59 -25.72
C ARG A 79 13.00 -15.04 -26.81
N GLY A 80 14.30 -14.97 -26.53
CA GLY A 80 15.36 -14.75 -27.51
C GLY A 80 15.86 -16.07 -28.09
#